data_AF-A0A2M7XEN4-F1
#
_entry.id   AF-A0A2M7XEN4-F1
#
_cell.length_a   1.000
_cell.length_b   1.000
_cell.length_c   1.000
_cell.angle_alpha   90.00
_cell.angle_beta   90.00
_cell.angle_gamma   90.00
#
_symmetry.space_group_name_H-M   'P 1'
#
loop_
_entity.id
_entity.type
_entity.pdbx_description
1 polymer ?
#
loop_
_entity_poly.entity_id
_entity_poly.type
_entity_poly.pdbx_seq_one_letter_code
_entity_poly.pdbx_strand_id
1 'polypeptide(L)'
;MKKLLMLLGITIMSCVPVEDEDLPSSSPTVEIPEVCFPAYGDSDGDGYGNAAYVVEFCDGIQEGYVLEDGDCDDLDPEINPGMDEVCDEIDNDCDGIVDGSSAVDAKTWYLDADEDGYGNQQLWIFACSPSSEGYVSINGDCDDEDATTYPNAPELCDDIDNDCDGNVDEDVVDLTWYMDTDRDGYGSSSTTVACSKPDGNYIARGGDCDDS
;
A
#
# COMPACT_ATOMS: atom_id res chain seq x y z
N MET A 1 -87.98 -18.58 -30.12
CA MET A 1 -88.69 -19.58 -29.30
C MET A 1 -89.10 -18.92 -28.00
N LYS A 2 -90.41 -18.80 -27.75
CA LYS A 2 -90.96 -18.25 -26.52
C LYS A 2 -90.65 -19.21 -25.38
N LYS A 3 -90.04 -18.73 -24.30
CA LYS A 3 -90.08 -19.42 -23.00
C LYS A 3 -90.63 -18.45 -21.94
N LEU A 4 -91.46 -19.06 -21.13
CA LEU A 4 -92.56 -18.58 -20.34
C LEU A 4 -92.24 -18.99 -18.89
N LEU A 5 -92.70 -18.17 -17.92
CA LEU A 5 -92.90 -18.51 -16.50
C LEU A 5 -91.61 -18.62 -15.64
N MET A 6 -91.54 -18.23 -14.36
CA MET A 6 -92.55 -17.96 -13.33
C MET A 6 -92.08 -16.80 -12.42
N LEU A 7 -93.03 -15.96 -11.98
CA LEU A 7 -92.89 -15.10 -10.79
C LEU A 7 -92.90 -16.00 -9.53
N LEU A 8 -91.88 -15.88 -8.69
CA LEU A 8 -91.99 -16.18 -7.26
C LEU A 8 -91.90 -14.86 -6.49
N GLY A 9 -92.93 -14.56 -5.72
CA GLY A 9 -92.99 -13.40 -4.84
C GLY A 9 -91.99 -13.56 -3.70
N ILE A 10 -91.10 -12.57 -3.55
CA ILE A 10 -90.25 -12.40 -2.39
C ILE A 10 -90.77 -11.17 -1.65
N THR A 11 -91.25 -11.41 -0.44
CA THR A 11 -91.71 -10.40 0.51
C THR A 11 -90.55 -9.47 0.83
N ILE A 12 -90.69 -8.20 0.45
CA ILE A 12 -89.76 -7.12 0.79
C ILE A 12 -89.80 -6.88 2.31
N MET A 13 -88.80 -7.42 3.02
CA MET A 13 -88.50 -7.03 4.39
C MET A 13 -87.97 -5.59 4.35
N SER A 14 -88.80 -4.66 4.84
CA SER A 14 -88.48 -3.25 4.88
C SER A 14 -87.23 -3.03 5.73
N CYS A 15 -86.18 -2.49 5.12
CA CYS A 15 -85.00 -2.02 5.84
C CYS A 15 -85.41 -0.78 6.63
N VAL A 16 -85.31 -0.85 7.96
CA VAL A 16 -85.44 0.31 8.84
C VAL A 16 -84.15 1.13 8.66
N PRO A 17 -84.21 2.44 8.37
CA PRO A 17 -83.02 3.27 8.39
C PRO A 17 -82.51 3.32 9.83
N VAL A 18 -81.28 2.83 10.02
CA VAL A 18 -80.55 3.08 11.25
C VAL A 18 -80.15 4.55 11.18
N GLU A 19 -80.66 5.36 12.10
CA GLU A 19 -80.21 6.74 12.24
C GLU A 19 -78.76 6.65 12.73
N ASP A 20 -77.83 7.12 11.89
CA ASP A 20 -76.41 7.26 12.20
C ASP A 20 -76.30 8.32 13.30
N GLU A 21 -76.38 7.88 14.55
CA GLU A 21 -76.05 8.70 15.71
C GLU A 21 -74.57 9.07 15.61
N ASP A 22 -74.33 10.37 15.46
CA ASP A 22 -73.05 11.05 15.35
C ASP A 22 -71.92 10.38 16.16
N LEU A 23 -71.09 9.58 15.49
CA LEU A 23 -69.80 9.16 16.01
C LEU A 23 -68.85 10.37 15.94
N PRO A 24 -68.27 10.84 17.06
CA PRO A 24 -67.30 11.93 17.02
C PRO A 24 -66.08 11.50 16.20
N SER A 25 -65.85 12.17 15.07
CA SER A 25 -64.77 11.89 14.11
C SER A 25 -63.38 12.35 14.57
N SER A 26 -63.09 12.31 15.88
CA SER A 26 -61.76 12.65 16.39
C SER A 26 -60.91 11.39 16.44
N SER A 27 -60.43 10.96 15.27
CA SER A 27 -59.30 10.04 15.22
C SER A 27 -58.12 10.73 15.91
N PRO A 28 -57.46 10.11 16.91
CA PRO A 28 -56.28 10.71 17.53
C PRO A 28 -55.19 10.82 16.46
N THR A 29 -54.77 12.04 16.15
CA THR A 29 -53.54 12.27 15.38
C THR A 29 -52.39 11.78 16.27
N VAL A 30 -51.87 10.60 15.96
CA VAL A 30 -50.58 10.17 16.51
C VAL A 30 -49.56 11.13 15.92
N GLU A 31 -49.12 12.09 16.71
CA GLU A 31 -47.95 12.89 16.37
C GLU A 31 -46.75 11.96 16.43
N ILE A 32 -46.39 11.40 15.28
CA ILE A 32 -45.10 10.76 15.11
C ILE A 32 -44.10 11.92 15.25
N PRO A 33 -43.19 11.91 16.23
CA PRO A 33 -42.18 12.94 16.32
C PRO A 33 -41.43 12.94 14.98
N GLU A 34 -41.41 14.10 14.32
CA GLU A 34 -40.63 14.28 13.11
C GLU A 34 -39.18 13.91 13.46
N VAL A 35 -38.70 12.83 12.84
CA VAL A 35 -37.32 12.38 13.07
C VAL A 35 -36.46 13.22 12.16
N CYS A 36 -35.74 14.14 12.78
CA CYS A 36 -34.82 15.00 12.08
C CYS A 36 -33.43 14.36 12.04
N PHE A 37 -32.74 14.52 10.92
CA PHE A 37 -31.38 14.04 10.70
C PHE A 37 -30.47 15.21 10.32
N PRO A 38 -29.23 15.26 10.83
CA PRO A 38 -28.22 16.15 10.27
C PRO A 38 -27.89 15.68 8.84
N ALA A 39 -27.75 16.62 7.93
CA ALA A 39 -27.15 16.41 6.62
C ALA A 39 -26.13 17.51 6.35
N TYR A 40 -25.15 17.18 5.52
CA TYR A 40 -23.96 17.97 5.26
C TYR A 40 -24.03 18.48 3.83
N GLY A 41 -23.66 19.73 3.60
CA GLY A 41 -23.58 20.24 2.22
C GLY A 41 -22.59 19.40 1.43
N ASP A 42 -22.93 19.11 0.17
CA ASP A 42 -22.15 18.33 -0.78
C ASP A 42 -22.12 19.14 -2.07
N SER A 43 -21.06 19.94 -2.27
CA SER A 43 -21.00 20.90 -3.37
C SER A 43 -20.40 20.33 -4.66
N ASP A 44 -19.63 19.25 -4.59
CA ASP A 44 -19.04 18.58 -5.75
C ASP A 44 -19.79 17.31 -6.20
N GLY A 45 -20.65 16.75 -5.36
CA GLY A 45 -21.55 15.65 -5.66
C GLY A 45 -20.92 14.27 -5.55
N ASP A 46 -19.88 14.09 -4.72
CA ASP A 46 -19.21 12.80 -4.55
C ASP A 46 -19.90 11.85 -3.55
N GLY A 47 -20.84 12.37 -2.76
CA GLY A 47 -21.64 11.61 -1.80
C GLY A 47 -21.20 11.75 -0.34
N TYR A 48 -20.12 12.47 -0.07
CA TYR A 48 -19.69 12.93 1.24
C TYR A 48 -19.95 14.43 1.36
N GLY A 49 -20.09 14.92 2.59
CA GLY A 49 -20.36 16.34 2.79
C GLY A 49 -19.53 16.97 3.89
N ASN A 50 -19.42 18.29 3.80
CA ASN A 50 -18.61 19.09 4.71
C ASN A 50 -19.20 19.16 6.13
N ALA A 51 -18.49 18.61 7.11
CA ALA A 51 -18.90 18.64 8.53
C ALA A 51 -19.03 20.05 9.12
N ALA A 52 -18.38 21.06 8.52
CA ALA A 52 -18.52 22.47 8.93
C ALA A 52 -19.83 23.11 8.44
N TYR A 53 -20.51 22.49 7.47
CA TYR A 53 -21.77 22.96 6.91
C TYR A 53 -22.90 21.94 7.08
N VAL A 54 -23.42 21.85 8.32
CA VAL A 54 -24.50 20.94 8.70
C VAL A 54 -25.84 21.65 8.83
N VAL A 55 -26.89 21.03 8.28
CA VAL A 55 -28.29 21.47 8.41
C VAL A 55 -29.16 20.29 8.85
N GLU A 56 -30.11 20.55 9.74
CA GLU A 56 -31.04 19.54 10.23
C GLU A 56 -32.31 19.50 9.37
N PHE A 57 -32.64 18.31 8.84
CA PHE A 57 -33.81 18.08 8.00
C PHE A 57 -34.78 17.09 8.65
N CYS A 58 -36.06 17.46 8.70
CA CYS A 58 -37.13 16.69 9.33
C CYS A 58 -38.10 16.03 8.33
N ASP A 59 -38.03 16.42 7.05
CA ASP A 59 -38.89 15.92 5.96
C ASP A 59 -38.07 15.68 4.68
N GLY A 60 -37.16 14.71 4.77
CA GLY A 60 -36.25 14.34 3.68
C GLY A 60 -35.08 15.30 3.48
N ILE A 61 -34.00 14.77 2.90
CA ILE A 61 -32.78 15.53 2.60
C ILE A 61 -32.97 16.27 1.27
N GLN A 62 -32.58 17.54 1.22
CA GLN A 62 -32.69 18.39 0.04
C GLN A 62 -31.49 18.18 -0.91
N GLU A 63 -31.65 18.54 -2.19
CA GLU A 63 -30.55 18.50 -3.16
C GLU A 63 -29.36 19.36 -2.71
N GLY A 64 -28.14 18.85 -2.94
CA GLY A 64 -26.89 19.46 -2.47
C GLY A 64 -26.56 19.16 -1.00
N TYR A 65 -27.22 18.16 -0.40
CA TYR A 65 -26.86 17.64 0.93
C TYR A 65 -26.85 16.12 0.94
N VAL A 66 -25.98 15.55 1.77
CA VAL A 66 -25.83 14.11 1.99
C VAL A 66 -25.74 13.77 3.48
N LEU A 67 -25.94 12.49 3.81
CA LEU A 67 -25.92 12.02 5.20
C LEU A 67 -24.54 11.60 5.68
N GLU A 68 -23.65 11.24 4.75
CA GLU A 68 -22.27 10.88 5.06
C GLU A 68 -21.45 12.17 5.22
N ASP A 69 -20.70 12.29 6.31
CA ASP A 69 -19.76 13.38 6.53
C ASP A 69 -18.33 12.94 6.22
N GLY A 70 -17.39 13.86 6.42
CA GLY A 70 -15.95 13.57 6.38
C GLY A 70 -15.26 14.11 5.14
N ASP A 71 -15.99 14.80 4.26
CA ASP A 71 -15.38 15.49 3.13
C ASP A 71 -14.50 16.65 3.62
N CYS A 72 -13.21 16.56 3.28
CA CYS A 72 -12.18 17.53 3.63
C CYS A 72 -11.94 18.59 2.54
N ASP A 73 -12.41 18.38 1.30
CA ASP A 73 -12.44 19.37 0.22
C ASP A 73 -13.72 19.26 -0.63
N ASP A 74 -14.81 19.82 -0.09
CA ASP A 74 -16.18 19.86 -0.66
C ASP A 74 -16.33 20.54 -2.03
N LEU A 75 -15.22 20.84 -2.71
CA LEU A 75 -15.17 21.39 -4.07
C LEU A 75 -14.46 20.46 -5.05
N ASP A 76 -13.88 19.35 -4.59
CA ASP A 76 -13.13 18.40 -5.40
C ASP A 76 -13.61 16.95 -5.14
N PRO A 77 -14.37 16.36 -6.08
CA PRO A 77 -14.94 15.03 -5.91
C PRO A 77 -13.90 13.89 -5.94
N GLU A 78 -12.62 14.22 -6.14
CA GLU A 78 -11.49 13.28 -6.03
C GLU A 78 -10.83 13.30 -4.63
N ILE A 79 -11.38 14.06 -3.66
CA ILE A 79 -10.88 14.16 -2.28
C ILE A 79 -12.03 13.89 -1.28
N ASN A 80 -12.15 12.65 -0.82
CA ASN A 80 -13.18 12.23 0.14
C ASN A 80 -12.85 10.89 0.82
N PRO A 81 -13.55 10.52 1.92
CA PRO A 81 -13.35 9.25 2.63
C PRO A 81 -13.45 7.95 1.82
N GLY A 82 -13.95 8.01 0.59
CA GLY A 82 -14.06 6.86 -0.31
C GLY A 82 -12.92 6.72 -1.32
N MET A 83 -11.98 7.67 -1.35
CA MET A 83 -10.88 7.70 -2.33
C MET A 83 -9.67 6.90 -1.85
N ASP A 84 -8.81 6.55 -2.81
CA ASP A 84 -7.49 6.00 -2.54
C ASP A 84 -6.51 7.15 -2.28
N GLU A 85 -5.73 7.05 -1.20
CA GLU A 85 -4.63 7.98 -0.95
C GLU A 85 -3.55 7.86 -2.04
N VAL A 86 -2.97 8.99 -2.45
CA VAL A 86 -1.85 9.04 -3.39
C VAL A 86 -0.75 9.96 -2.87
N CYS A 87 0.49 9.76 -3.33
CA CYS A 87 1.64 10.55 -2.93
C CYS A 87 1.70 11.91 -3.65
N ASP A 88 0.78 12.83 -3.35
CA ASP A 88 0.65 14.14 -4.00
C ASP A 88 0.62 15.35 -3.04
N GLU A 89 0.96 15.13 -1.76
CA GLU A 89 0.93 16.12 -0.67
C GLU A 89 -0.50 16.57 -0.26
N ILE A 90 -1.53 15.83 -0.66
CA ILE A 90 -2.94 16.03 -0.30
C ILE A 90 -3.41 14.83 0.53
N ASP A 91 -4.38 15.04 1.41
CA ASP A 91 -5.10 13.97 2.13
C ASP A 91 -6.31 13.60 1.27
N ASN A 92 -6.13 12.70 0.30
CA ASN A 92 -7.17 12.38 -0.69
C ASN A 92 -8.29 11.54 -0.08
N ASP A 93 -7.97 10.71 0.93
CA ASP A 93 -8.93 9.85 1.61
C ASP A 93 -9.51 10.46 2.90
N CYS A 94 -9.19 11.73 3.18
CA CYS A 94 -9.68 12.51 4.32
C CYS A 94 -9.55 11.79 5.68
N ASP A 95 -8.57 10.92 5.86
CA ASP A 95 -8.34 10.20 7.12
C ASP A 95 -7.52 11.03 8.15
N GLY A 96 -7.02 12.19 7.72
CA GLY A 96 -6.20 13.11 8.49
C GLY A 96 -4.69 12.87 8.37
N ILE A 97 -4.26 11.98 7.48
CA ILE A 97 -2.86 11.61 7.23
C ILE A 97 -2.52 11.87 5.76
N VAL A 98 -1.91 13.03 5.49
CA VAL A 98 -1.32 13.35 4.18
C VAL A 98 -0.19 12.37 3.84
N ASP A 99 -0.23 11.81 2.62
CA ASP A 99 0.79 10.93 2.02
C ASP A 99 1.12 9.72 2.94
N GLY A 100 0.08 9.12 3.52
CA GLY A 100 0.19 8.02 4.47
C GLY A 100 0.76 6.72 3.86
N SER A 101 1.00 5.71 4.70
CA SER A 101 1.39 4.37 4.23
C SER A 101 0.26 3.63 3.49
N SER A 102 -0.96 4.18 3.49
CA SER A 102 -2.11 3.74 2.68
C SER A 102 -1.97 4.15 1.21
N ALA A 103 -1.11 5.12 0.89
CA ALA A 103 -0.98 5.64 -0.46
C ALA A 103 -0.67 4.53 -1.48
N VAL A 104 -1.45 4.48 -2.56
CA VAL A 104 -1.40 3.37 -3.53
C VAL A 104 -0.12 3.35 -4.36
N ASP A 105 0.58 4.48 -4.44
CA ASP A 105 1.86 4.66 -5.14
C ASP A 105 3.05 4.85 -4.19
N ALA A 106 2.86 4.65 -2.88
CA ALA A 106 3.95 4.53 -1.92
C ALA A 106 4.89 3.37 -2.27
N LYS A 107 6.15 3.50 -1.84
CA LYS A 107 7.22 2.57 -2.17
C LYS A 107 7.86 2.02 -0.90
N THR A 108 8.52 0.88 -1.06
CA THR A 108 9.41 0.35 -0.04
C THR A 108 10.74 1.07 -0.10
N TRP A 109 11.22 1.52 1.05
CA TRP A 109 12.55 2.08 1.23
C TRP A 109 13.30 1.25 2.27
N TYR A 110 14.58 1.01 2.03
CA TYR A 110 15.46 0.16 2.83
C TYR A 110 16.48 1.04 3.55
N LEU A 111 16.73 0.76 4.84
CA LEU A 111 17.76 1.47 5.59
C LEU A 111 19.11 1.20 4.93
N ASP A 112 19.87 2.27 4.70
CA ASP A 112 21.23 2.28 4.15
C ASP A 112 22.09 3.00 5.19
N ALA A 113 22.68 2.21 6.09
CA ALA A 113 23.34 2.68 7.29
C ALA A 113 24.83 3.02 7.08
N ASP A 114 25.45 2.47 6.04
CA ASP A 114 26.84 2.75 5.65
C ASP A 114 26.99 3.71 4.45
N GLU A 115 25.87 4.08 3.82
CA GLU A 115 25.75 5.08 2.76
C GLU A 115 26.36 4.66 1.41
N ASP A 116 26.31 3.37 1.06
CA ASP A 116 26.78 2.88 -0.24
C ASP A 116 25.72 2.89 -1.37
N GLY A 117 24.45 3.12 -1.01
CA GLY A 117 23.32 3.20 -1.93
C GLY A 117 22.48 1.93 -2.05
N TYR A 118 22.82 0.87 -1.32
CA TYR A 118 22.05 -0.36 -1.19
C TYR A 118 21.60 -0.52 0.26
N GLY A 119 20.31 -0.75 0.45
CA GLY A 119 19.76 -0.90 1.79
C GLY A 119 19.54 -2.35 2.20
N ASN A 120 19.50 -2.54 3.52
CA ASN A 120 19.26 -3.79 4.19
C ASN A 120 17.85 -4.34 3.92
N GLN A 121 17.78 -5.57 3.38
CA GLN A 121 16.50 -6.20 2.99
C GLN A 121 15.55 -6.46 4.16
N GLN A 122 16.07 -6.52 5.39
CA GLN A 122 15.29 -6.81 6.61
C GLN A 122 14.80 -5.55 7.32
N LEU A 123 15.37 -4.39 7.01
CA LEU A 123 15.04 -3.11 7.63
C LEU A 123 14.47 -2.17 6.59
N TRP A 124 13.13 -2.08 6.55
CA TRP A 124 12.43 -1.32 5.53
C TRP A 124 11.23 -0.56 6.11
N ILE A 125 10.83 0.49 5.37
CA ILE A 125 9.60 1.27 5.58
C ILE A 125 8.79 1.31 4.28
N PHE A 126 7.50 1.62 4.39
CA PHE A 126 6.63 1.85 3.23
C PHE A 126 6.09 3.28 3.29
N ALA A 127 6.48 4.11 2.32
CA ALA A 127 6.23 5.56 2.34
C ALA A 127 6.34 6.19 0.93
N CYS A 128 5.74 7.37 0.77
CA CYS A 128 5.79 8.17 -0.46
C CYS A 128 7.19 8.71 -0.79
N SER A 129 7.95 9.05 0.24
CA SER A 129 9.32 9.54 0.16
C SER A 129 10.17 8.83 1.21
N PRO A 130 11.52 8.80 1.08
CA PRO A 130 12.36 8.30 2.15
C PRO A 130 12.16 9.23 3.35
N SER A 131 11.51 8.73 4.40
CA SER A 131 11.07 9.54 5.54
C SER A 131 12.24 10.17 6.33
N SER A 132 13.48 9.75 6.07
CA SER A 132 14.71 10.30 6.65
C SER A 132 15.91 10.13 5.71
N GLU A 133 16.97 10.89 5.98
CA GLU A 133 18.32 10.54 5.52
C GLU A 133 18.64 9.09 5.94
N GLY A 134 19.32 8.34 5.07
CA GLY A 134 19.68 6.93 5.32
C GLY A 134 18.66 5.88 4.86
N TYR A 135 17.74 6.21 3.96
CA TYR A 135 16.91 5.19 3.28
C TYR A 135 17.02 5.31 1.77
N VAL A 136 17.13 4.16 1.09
CA VAL A 136 17.27 4.05 -0.37
C VAL A 136 16.22 3.09 -0.94
N SER A 137 15.96 3.21 -2.25
CA SER A 137 14.97 2.35 -2.93
C SER A 137 15.54 1.03 -3.42
N ILE A 138 16.87 0.89 -3.39
CA ILE A 138 17.58 -0.29 -3.88
C ILE A 138 17.88 -1.16 -2.65
N ASN A 139 17.50 -2.43 -2.70
CA ASN A 139 17.85 -3.39 -1.67
C ASN A 139 19.02 -4.26 -2.13
N GLY A 140 19.53 -5.09 -1.24
CA GLY A 140 20.44 -6.16 -1.63
C GLY A 140 21.69 -6.25 -0.78
N ASP A 141 21.96 -5.21 0.01
CA ASP A 141 23.10 -5.15 0.89
C ASP A 141 23.06 -6.27 1.95
N CYS A 142 24.18 -6.97 2.05
CA CYS A 142 24.43 -8.09 2.93
C CYS A 142 25.22 -7.72 4.20
N ASP A 143 25.85 -6.53 4.25
CA ASP A 143 26.55 -5.97 5.41
C ASP A 143 26.43 -4.43 5.50
N ASP A 144 25.26 -3.97 5.97
CA ASP A 144 24.86 -2.55 6.18
C ASP A 144 25.72 -1.76 7.20
N GLU A 145 26.87 -2.29 7.61
CA GLU A 145 27.89 -1.60 8.41
C GLU A 145 29.18 -1.33 7.60
N ASP A 146 29.30 -1.79 6.35
CA ASP A 146 30.48 -1.70 5.49
C ASP A 146 30.13 -1.32 4.04
N ALA A 147 30.31 -0.05 3.72
CA ALA A 147 30.07 0.55 2.40
C ALA A 147 30.93 -0.01 1.24
N THR A 148 31.78 -1.02 1.50
CA THR A 148 32.51 -1.77 0.48
C THR A 148 31.88 -3.12 0.14
N THR A 149 30.82 -3.51 0.85
CA THR A 149 30.13 -4.78 0.72
C THR A 149 28.69 -4.57 0.26
N TYR A 150 28.46 -4.68 -1.05
CA TYR A 150 27.15 -4.45 -1.67
C TYR A 150 27.01 -5.22 -2.98
N PRO A 151 25.78 -5.39 -3.51
CA PRO A 151 25.55 -6.06 -4.78
C PRO A 151 26.49 -5.61 -5.92
N ASN A 152 27.29 -6.55 -6.43
CA ASN A 152 28.29 -6.34 -7.49
C ASN A 152 29.48 -5.43 -7.12
N ALA A 153 29.80 -5.28 -5.83
CA ALA A 153 31.07 -4.68 -5.42
C ALA A 153 32.27 -5.51 -5.93
N PRO A 154 33.48 -4.93 -6.03
CA PRO A 154 34.65 -5.72 -6.33
C PRO A 154 35.04 -6.62 -5.15
N GLU A 155 35.10 -7.93 -5.39
CA GLU A 155 35.61 -8.91 -4.45
C GLU A 155 37.08 -8.63 -4.04
N LEU A 156 37.35 -8.79 -2.74
CA LEU A 156 38.68 -8.73 -2.13
C LEU A 156 39.09 -10.13 -1.66
N CYS A 157 40.38 -10.36 -1.40
CA CYS A 157 40.84 -11.61 -0.78
C CYS A 157 40.86 -11.44 0.75
N ASP A 158 39.71 -11.22 1.37
CA ASP A 158 39.58 -10.97 2.81
C ASP A 158 38.60 -11.91 3.54
N ASP A 159 38.18 -12.99 2.87
CA ASP A 159 37.24 -13.99 3.35
C ASP A 159 35.81 -13.41 3.59
N ILE A 160 35.47 -12.30 2.90
CA ILE A 160 34.15 -11.64 2.91
C ILE A 160 33.54 -11.76 1.50
N ASP A 161 32.22 -11.98 1.46
CA ASP A 161 31.40 -11.84 0.24
C ASP A 161 31.11 -10.35 0.07
N ASN A 162 31.99 -9.62 -0.62
CA ASN A 162 31.85 -8.17 -0.80
C ASN A 162 30.76 -7.84 -1.82
N ASP A 163 30.51 -8.71 -2.79
CA ASP A 163 29.59 -8.44 -3.89
C ASP A 163 28.16 -8.94 -3.64
N CYS A 164 27.94 -9.57 -2.48
CA CYS A 164 26.68 -10.12 -1.98
C CYS A 164 26.04 -11.16 -2.92
N ASP A 165 26.83 -11.92 -3.70
CA ASP A 165 26.32 -12.97 -4.58
C ASP A 165 26.17 -14.36 -3.89
N GLY A 166 26.73 -14.50 -2.68
CA GLY A 166 26.72 -15.71 -1.86
C GLY A 166 27.95 -16.60 -2.04
N ASN A 167 28.91 -16.21 -2.86
CA ASN A 167 30.26 -16.78 -2.94
C ASN A 167 31.24 -15.86 -2.18
N VAL A 168 32.45 -16.32 -1.96
CA VAL A 168 33.46 -15.56 -1.18
C VAL A 168 34.75 -15.60 -1.96
N ASP A 169 35.36 -14.44 -2.16
CA ASP A 169 36.66 -14.25 -2.80
C ASP A 169 36.70 -14.81 -4.26
N GLU A 170 35.59 -14.82 -4.99
CA GLU A 170 35.54 -15.09 -6.43
C GLU A 170 35.91 -13.86 -7.26
N ASP A 171 36.36 -14.05 -8.50
CA ASP A 171 36.66 -12.95 -9.43
C ASP A 171 37.60 -11.82 -8.89
N VAL A 172 38.27 -12.04 -7.75
CA VAL A 172 39.21 -11.11 -7.12
C VAL A 172 40.36 -10.82 -8.07
N VAL A 173 40.84 -9.57 -8.08
CA VAL A 173 41.99 -9.14 -8.87
C VAL A 173 43.21 -10.03 -8.57
N ASP A 174 43.41 -10.97 -9.49
CA ASP A 174 44.33 -12.09 -9.51
C ASP A 174 45.68 -11.92 -8.78
N LEU A 175 45.82 -12.50 -7.58
CA LEU A 175 47.14 -12.89 -7.11
C LEU A 175 47.67 -14.01 -8.01
N THR A 176 48.65 -13.68 -8.85
CA THR A 176 49.34 -14.67 -9.69
C THR A 176 50.34 -15.46 -8.84
N TRP A 177 50.09 -16.75 -8.73
CA TRP A 177 50.97 -17.73 -8.10
C TRP A 177 51.78 -18.47 -9.16
N TYR A 178 53.07 -18.65 -8.92
CA TYR A 178 54.04 -19.24 -9.82
C TYR A 178 54.52 -20.59 -9.26
N MET A 179 54.54 -21.65 -10.07
CA MET A 179 55.05 -22.96 -9.64
C MET A 179 56.57 -22.91 -9.42
N ASP A 180 57.00 -23.25 -8.22
CA ASP A 180 58.38 -23.33 -7.72
C ASP A 180 58.79 -24.82 -7.62
N THR A 181 59.37 -25.34 -8.70
CA THR A 181 59.61 -26.79 -8.86
C THR A 181 60.79 -27.26 -8.02
N ASP A 182 61.86 -26.48 -7.97
CA ASP A 182 63.13 -26.80 -7.32
C ASP A 182 63.23 -26.25 -5.88
N ARG A 183 62.31 -25.38 -5.48
CA ARG A 183 62.14 -24.80 -4.13
C ARG A 183 63.20 -23.77 -3.78
N ASP A 184 63.66 -23.00 -4.75
CA ASP A 184 64.66 -21.95 -4.55
C ASP A 184 64.04 -20.58 -4.15
N GLY A 185 62.71 -20.45 -4.25
CA GLY A 185 61.96 -19.25 -3.91
C GLY A 185 61.66 -18.31 -5.09
N TYR A 186 61.87 -18.75 -6.32
CA TYR A 186 61.38 -18.13 -7.55
C TYR A 186 60.45 -19.11 -8.26
N GLY A 187 59.38 -18.60 -8.85
CA GLY A 187 58.46 -19.43 -9.60
C GLY A 187 58.61 -19.29 -11.11
N SER A 188 58.36 -20.40 -11.79
CA SER A 188 58.40 -20.57 -13.25
C SER A 188 57.28 -19.81 -13.97
N SER A 189 57.28 -19.84 -15.30
CA SER A 189 56.18 -19.29 -16.12
C SER A 189 54.85 -20.06 -16.01
N SER A 190 54.82 -21.21 -15.31
CA SER A 190 53.59 -21.94 -15.01
C SER A 190 52.87 -21.26 -13.85
N THR A 191 51.82 -20.51 -14.17
CA THR A 191 51.06 -19.73 -13.19
C THR A 191 49.67 -20.30 -12.94
N THR A 192 49.13 -19.97 -11.77
CA THR A 192 47.72 -20.06 -11.46
C THR A 192 47.30 -18.79 -10.72
N VAL A 193 46.02 -18.49 -10.78
CA VAL A 193 45.39 -17.37 -10.08
C VAL A 193 44.60 -17.95 -8.92
N ALA A 194 44.75 -17.37 -7.72
CA ALA A 194 43.95 -17.73 -6.54
C ALA A 194 44.15 -16.68 -5.43
N CYS A 195 43.15 -16.47 -4.58
CA CYS A 195 43.30 -15.63 -3.40
C CYS A 195 44.26 -16.20 -2.36
N SER A 196 44.14 -17.49 -2.08
CA SER A 196 45.05 -18.20 -1.20
C SER A 196 46.10 -18.99 -1.98
N LYS A 197 47.23 -19.28 -1.34
CA LYS A 197 48.28 -20.11 -1.94
C LYS A 197 47.68 -21.46 -2.39
N PRO A 198 47.73 -21.78 -3.69
CA PRO A 198 47.23 -23.05 -4.19
C PRO A 198 48.01 -24.24 -3.62
N ASP A 199 47.35 -25.39 -3.54
CA ASP A 199 47.99 -26.64 -3.17
C ASP A 199 49.20 -26.96 -4.08
N GLY A 200 50.30 -27.38 -3.46
CA GLY A 200 51.56 -27.65 -4.14
C GLY A 200 52.64 -26.60 -3.87
N ASN A 201 53.67 -26.59 -4.72
CA ASN A 201 54.80 -25.68 -4.55
C ASN A 201 54.57 -24.36 -5.31
N TYR A 202 53.53 -23.60 -4.98
CA TYR A 202 53.32 -22.28 -5.58
C TYR A 202 53.90 -21.14 -4.70
N ILE A 203 54.39 -20.07 -5.33
CA ILE A 203 54.89 -18.84 -4.67
C ILE A 203 54.42 -17.58 -5.40
N ALA A 204 54.25 -16.46 -4.72
CA ALA A 204 53.79 -15.20 -5.32
C ALA A 204 54.87 -14.48 -6.17
N ARG A 205 56.11 -14.98 -6.16
CA ARG A 205 57.25 -14.35 -6.83
C ARG A 205 57.63 -15.13 -8.09
N GLY A 206 57.38 -14.55 -9.25
CA GLY A 206 57.86 -15.11 -10.52
C GLY A 206 59.33 -14.81 -10.81
N GLY A 207 59.79 -15.27 -11.97
CA GLY A 207 61.09 -14.91 -12.55
C GLY A 207 62.18 -15.98 -12.37
N ASP A 208 61.78 -17.23 -12.19
CA ASP A 208 62.71 -18.35 -12.20
C ASP A 208 63.26 -18.59 -13.62
N CYS A 209 64.57 -18.80 -13.72
CA CYS A 209 65.24 -19.19 -14.96
C CYS A 209 66.01 -20.51 -14.83
N ASP A 210 65.91 -21.20 -13.69
CA ASP A 210 66.47 -22.52 -13.41
C ASP A 210 65.40 -23.44 -12.81
N ASP A 211 64.40 -23.84 -13.62
CA ASP A 211 63.27 -24.67 -13.19
C ASP A 211 63.65 -26.17 -12.96
N SER A 212 64.90 -26.48 -12.57
CA SER A 212 65.56 -27.81 -12.61
C SER A 212 65.71 -28.52 -11.26
#